data_AF-A0AAV4TJ59-F1
#
_entry.id   AF-A0AAV4TJ59-F1
#
_cell.length_a   1.000
_cell.length_b   1.000
_cell.length_c   1.000
_cell.angle_alpha   90.00
_cell.angle_beta   90.00
_cell.angle_gamma   90.00
#
_symmetry.space_group_name_H-M   'P 1'
#
loop_
_entity.id
_entity.type
_entity.pdbx_description
1 polymer ?
#
loop_
_entity_poly.entity_id
_entity_poly.type
_entity_poly.pdbx_seq_one_letter_code
_entity_poly.pdbx_strand_id
1 'polypeptide(L)'
;MIQQFTFLVFNSPKEEDRRNLWLKKINLKDYSLSSKNTVICIKHFSEKFVIAEDHAVRDDGSVLTVKRIYPKLTPDAYPSIFPNQPAYLSSDPVSKRKTPSERRNEILKGTKKKIY
;
A
#
# COMPACT_ATOMS: atom_id res chain seq x y z
N MET A 1 -16.56 21.72 -9.47
CA MET A 1 -16.79 20.26 -9.52
C MET A 1 -16.18 19.65 -8.27
N ILE A 2 -17.01 19.37 -7.27
CA ILE A 2 -16.56 18.90 -5.96
C ILE A 2 -16.34 17.39 -6.12
N GLN A 3 -15.08 16.99 -6.28
CA GLN A 3 -14.69 15.59 -6.28
C GLN A 3 -15.19 14.99 -4.96
N GLN A 4 -16.11 14.02 -5.06
CA GLN A 4 -16.75 13.42 -3.91
C GLN A 4 -15.67 12.71 -3.09
N PHE A 5 -15.22 13.35 -2.01
CA PHE A 5 -14.24 12.81 -1.08
C PHE A 5 -14.93 11.69 -0.29
N THR A 6 -14.76 10.44 -0.72
CA THR A 6 -14.94 9.31 0.18
C THR A 6 -13.86 9.39 1.24
N PHE A 7 -14.16 10.02 2.37
CA PHE A 7 -13.27 10.13 3.53
C PHE A 7 -13.17 8.78 4.25
N LEU A 8 -12.65 7.76 3.59
CA LEU A 8 -12.29 6.53 4.27
C LEU A 8 -11.08 6.82 5.16
N VAL A 9 -11.22 6.59 6.45
CA VAL A 9 -10.20 6.84 7.46
C VAL A 9 -9.72 5.53 8.06
N PHE A 10 -8.42 5.44 8.32
CA PHE A 10 -7.79 4.31 8.97
C PHE A 10 -7.18 4.74 10.30
N ASN A 11 -7.43 3.95 11.33
CA ASN A 11 -6.81 4.14 12.63
C ASN A 11 -5.32 3.78 12.59
N SER A 12 -4.53 4.43 13.44
CA SER A 12 -3.15 4.03 13.69
C SER A 12 -3.07 2.53 14.04
N PRO A 13 -2.01 1.83 13.58
CA PRO A 13 -1.75 0.45 13.99
C PRO A 13 -1.67 0.32 15.51
N LYS A 14 -2.14 -0.82 16.03
CA LYS A 14 -1.99 -1.17 17.46
C LYS A 14 -0.54 -1.52 17.82
N GLU A 15 0.23 -2.03 16.84
CA GLU A 15 1.64 -2.38 17.01
C GLU A 15 2.51 -1.13 17.07
N GLU A 16 3.36 -1.08 18.10
CA GLU A 16 4.21 0.08 18.37
C GLU A 16 5.25 0.31 17.28
N ASP A 17 5.88 -0.73 16.76
CA ASP A 17 6.87 -0.63 15.69
C ASP A 17 6.28 -0.01 14.42
N ARG A 18 5.07 -0.42 14.03
CA ARG A 18 4.38 0.13 12.87
C ARG A 18 3.94 1.56 13.11
N ARG A 19 3.48 1.88 14.32
CA ARG A 19 3.17 3.26 14.71
C ARG A 19 4.40 4.16 14.62
N ASN A 20 5.56 3.67 15.07
CA ASN A 20 6.84 4.39 14.96
C ASN A 20 7.28 4.56 13.50
N LEU A 21 7.02 3.58 12.65
CA LEU A 21 7.24 3.71 11.21
C LEU A 21 6.34 4.79 10.60
N TRP A 22 5.05 4.81 10.96
CA TRP A 22 4.10 5.82 10.50
C TRP A 22 4.53 7.21 10.97
N LEU A 23 4.91 7.37 12.24
CA LEU A 23 5.51 8.59 12.81
C LEU A 23 6.69 9.10 11.98
N LYS A 24 7.65 8.22 11.70
CA LYS A 24 8.85 8.57 10.93
C LYS A 24 8.52 9.02 9.51
N LYS A 25 7.50 8.43 8.89
CA LYS A 25 7.07 8.74 7.52
C LYS A 25 6.23 10.01 7.42
N ILE A 26 5.40 10.26 8.43
CA ILE A 26 4.59 11.46 8.50
C ILE A 26 5.47 12.69 8.78
N ASN A 27 6.63 12.54 9.44
CA ASN A 27 7.63 13.60 9.63
C ASN A 27 7.04 14.98 9.98
N LEU A 28 5.95 15.02 10.75
CA LEU A 28 5.39 16.27 11.25
C LEU A 28 6.23 16.71 12.45
N LYS A 29 7.00 17.78 12.28
CA LYS A 29 7.84 18.35 13.33
C LYS A 29 7.04 18.72 14.59
N ASP A 30 5.76 19.06 14.43
CA ASP A 30 4.92 19.59 15.50
C ASP A 30 3.80 18.63 15.95
N TYR A 31 3.73 17.42 15.39
CA TYR A 31 2.65 16.47 15.69
C TYR A 31 3.17 15.23 16.40
N SER A 32 2.92 15.18 17.69
CA SER A 32 3.04 13.93 18.43
C SER A 32 1.86 13.04 18.06
N LEU A 33 2.07 12.00 17.22
CA LEU A 33 1.10 10.88 17.06
C LEU A 33 1.06 10.01 18.33
N SER A 34 1.15 10.64 19.51
CA SER A 34 1.16 9.99 20.82
C SER A 34 -0.19 9.34 21.11
N SER A 35 -1.26 9.83 20.47
CA SER A 35 -2.60 9.29 20.64
C SER A 35 -2.85 8.06 19.77
N LYS A 36 -3.17 6.94 20.44
CA LYS A 36 -3.72 5.70 19.86
C LYS A 36 -4.94 5.94 18.95
N ASN A 37 -5.54 7.13 19.04
CA ASN A 37 -6.73 7.55 18.31
C ASN A 37 -6.42 8.37 17.04
N THR A 38 -5.16 8.42 16.60
CA THR A 38 -4.85 9.14 15.36
C THR A 38 -5.45 8.39 14.17
N VAL A 39 -6.17 9.15 13.33
CA VAL A 39 -6.79 8.68 12.08
C VAL A 39 -6.12 9.32 10.87
N ILE A 40 -5.94 8.55 9.81
CA ILE A 40 -5.35 9.00 8.55
C ILE A 40 -6.28 8.63 7.40
N CYS A 41 -6.54 9.59 6.51
CA CYS A 41 -7.36 9.37 5.32
C CYS A 41 -6.67 8.44 4.31
N ILE A 42 -7.44 7.65 3.57
CA ILE A 42 -6.95 6.74 2.52
C ILE A 42 -6.04 7.41 1.49
N LYS A 43 -6.26 8.70 1.19
CA LYS A 43 -5.45 9.49 0.23
C LYS A 43 -3.96 9.59 0.59
N HIS A 44 -3.62 9.34 1.85
CA HIS A 44 -2.23 9.39 2.31
C HIS A 44 -1.50 8.06 2.12
N PHE A 45 -2.20 7.01 1.71
CA PHE A 45 -1.65 5.71 1.39
C PHE A 45 -1.55 5.55 -0.12
N SER A 46 -0.48 4.89 -0.55
CA SER A 46 -0.36 4.47 -1.95
C SER A 46 -1.40 3.39 -2.26
N GLU A 47 -1.92 3.40 -3.48
CA GLU A 47 -2.90 2.40 -3.95
C GLU A 47 -2.39 0.96 -3.79
N LYS A 48 -1.07 0.76 -3.85
CA LYS A 48 -0.42 -0.56 -3.62
C LYS A 48 -0.69 -1.14 -2.23
N PHE A 49 -0.99 -0.28 -1.26
CA PHE A 49 -1.30 -0.68 0.11
C PHE A 49 -2.80 -0.83 0.35
N VAL A 50 -3.64 -0.44 -0.59
CA VAL A 50 -5.10 -0.47 -0.47
C VAL A 50 -5.63 -1.72 -1.16
N ILE A 51 -6.22 -2.61 -0.36
CA ILE A 51 -6.95 -3.80 -0.83
C ILE A 51 -8.41 -3.41 -1.05
N ALA A 52 -8.73 -3.02 -2.28
CA ALA A 52 -10.10 -2.69 -2.71
C ALA A 52 -10.86 -3.91 -3.26
N GLU A 53 -10.16 -4.95 -3.70
CA GLU A 53 -10.76 -6.15 -4.32
C GLU A 53 -10.19 -7.41 -3.68
N ASP A 54 -11.04 -8.43 -3.52
CA ASP A 54 -10.67 -9.77 -3.11
C ASP A 54 -10.63 -10.69 -4.34
N HIS A 55 -9.61 -11.53 -4.41
CA HIS A 55 -9.46 -12.53 -5.46
C HIS A 55 -9.52 -13.93 -4.85
N ALA A 56 -10.37 -14.79 -5.42
CA ALA A 56 -10.45 -16.20 -5.07
C ALA A 56 -10.33 -17.04 -6.34
N VAL A 57 -9.50 -18.08 -6.31
CA VAL A 57 -9.37 -19.04 -7.41
C VAL A 57 -10.38 -20.16 -7.16
N ARG A 58 -11.22 -20.43 -8.15
CA ARG A 58 -12.15 -21.57 -8.14
C ARG A 58 -11.45 -22.84 -8.61
N ASP A 59 -12.09 -23.98 -8.38
CA ASP A 59 -11.58 -25.30 -8.76
C ASP A 59 -11.39 -25.46 -10.28
N ASP A 60 -12.13 -24.68 -11.08
CA ASP A 60 -12.01 -24.62 -12.55
C ASP A 60 -10.85 -23.74 -13.05
N GLY A 61 -10.08 -23.13 -12.13
CA GLY A 61 -9.00 -22.20 -12.43
C GLY A 61 -9.47 -20.78 -12.76
N SER A 62 -10.78 -20.48 -12.71
CA SER A 62 -11.29 -19.13 -12.89
C SER A 62 -11.01 -18.26 -11.65
N VAL A 63 -10.70 -16.98 -11.87
CA VAL A 63 -10.48 -16.01 -10.79
C VAL A 63 -11.78 -15.23 -10.57
N LEU A 64 -12.35 -15.39 -9.38
CA LEU A 64 -13.43 -14.55 -8.90
C LEU A 64 -12.86 -13.29 -8.26
N THR A 65 -13.20 -12.13 -8.82
CA THR A 65 -12.86 -10.83 -8.25
C THR A 65 -14.10 -10.19 -7.64
N VAL A 66 -14.04 -9.88 -6.35
CA VAL A 66 -15.13 -9.22 -5.61
C VAL A 66 -14.66 -7.87 -5.10
N LYS A 67 -15.36 -6.80 -5.47
CA LYS A 67 -15.08 -5.45 -4.96
C LYS A 67 -15.55 -5.33 -3.51
N ARG A 68 -14.70 -4.78 -2.65
CA ARG A 68 -15.05 -4.48 -1.26
C ARG A 68 -15.82 -3.17 -1.18
N ILE A 69 -16.84 -3.16 -0.33
CA ILE A 69 -17.55 -1.93 0.06
C ILE A 69 -16.63 -1.03 0.90
N TYR A 70 -15.82 -1.64 1.78
CA TYR A 70 -14.82 -0.95 2.60
C TYR A 70 -13.41 -1.50 2.30
N PRO A 71 -12.56 -0.72 1.62
CA PRO A 71 -11.17 -1.09 1.40
C PRO A 71 -10.42 -1.34 2.71
N LYS A 72 -9.45 -2.24 2.70
CA LYS A 72 -8.55 -2.49 3.84
C LYS A 72 -7.12 -2.15 3.47
N LEU A 73 -6.31 -1.81 4.46
CA LEU A 73 -4.88 -1.67 4.26
C LEU A 73 -4.17 -3.02 4.33
N THR A 74 -3.11 -3.18 3.56
CA THR A 74 -2.16 -4.28 3.73
C THR A 74 -1.48 -4.18 5.11
N PRO A 75 -1.00 -5.29 5.69
CA PRO A 75 -0.32 -5.25 6.98
C PRO A 75 0.94 -4.35 6.94
N ASP A 76 1.63 -4.29 5.81
CA ASP A 76 2.84 -3.50 5.61
C ASP A 76 2.56 -2.04 5.19
N ALA A 77 1.29 -1.63 5.21
CA ALA A 77 0.90 -0.30 4.78
C ALA A 77 1.47 0.79 5.69
N TYR A 78 1.96 1.86 5.07
CA TYR A 78 2.32 3.09 5.76
C TYR A 78 1.91 4.32 4.94
N PRO A 79 1.57 5.43 5.62
CA PRO A 79 1.26 6.67 4.94
C PRO A 79 2.54 7.26 4.37
N SER A 80 2.49 7.64 3.09
CA SER A 80 3.65 8.13 2.33
C SER A 80 3.33 9.32 1.45
N ILE A 81 2.05 9.69 1.29
CA ILE A 81 1.62 10.77 0.42
C ILE A 81 1.17 11.95 1.28
N PHE A 82 2.01 12.98 1.37
CA PHE A 82 1.77 14.23 2.08
C PHE A 82 2.11 15.42 1.16
N PRO A 83 1.10 16.09 0.57
CA PRO A 83 1.35 17.15 -0.41
C PRO A 83 2.10 18.36 0.16
N ASN A 84 2.05 18.56 1.48
CA ASN A 84 2.72 19.66 2.17
C ASN A 84 4.18 19.34 2.56
N GLN A 85 4.73 18.23 2.07
CA GLN A 85 6.10 17.80 2.36
C GLN A 85 6.95 17.77 1.10
N PRO A 86 8.27 17.96 1.22
CA PRO A 86 9.16 17.80 0.09
C PRO A 86 8.97 16.43 -0.60
N ALA A 87 8.96 16.42 -1.93
CA ALA A 87 8.67 15.23 -2.74
C ALA A 87 9.60 14.03 -2.43
N TYR A 88 10.83 14.28 -1.96
CA TYR A 88 11.76 13.22 -1.57
C TYR A 88 11.36 12.50 -0.27
N LEU A 89 10.50 13.11 0.57
CA LEU A 89 9.94 12.51 1.78
C LEU A 89 8.55 11.94 1.53
N SER A 90 7.78 12.60 0.66
CA SER A 90 6.45 12.19 0.24
C SER A 90 6.50 11.60 -1.16
N SER A 91 6.92 10.35 -1.28
CA SER A 91 6.93 9.62 -2.55
C SER A 91 6.22 8.28 -2.41
N ASP A 92 5.62 7.83 -3.51
CA ASP A 92 5.05 6.50 -3.58
C ASP A 92 6.10 5.45 -3.22
N PRO A 93 5.72 4.42 -2.44
CA PRO A 93 6.59 3.31 -2.12
C PRO A 93 7.10 2.69 -3.43
N VAL A 94 8.41 2.79 -3.64
CA VAL A 94 9.10 2.14 -4.75
C VAL A 94 8.81 0.64 -4.63
N SER A 95 8.45 0.01 -5.75
CA SER A 95 8.25 -1.43 -5.79
C SER A 95 9.49 -2.13 -5.26
N LYS A 96 9.32 -3.16 -4.41
CA LYS A 96 10.45 -3.96 -3.92
C LYS A 96 11.31 -4.39 -5.10
N ARG A 97 12.62 -4.11 -5.01
CA ARG A 97 13.59 -4.50 -6.04
C ARG A 97 13.60 -6.02 -6.15
N LYS A 98 13.42 -6.54 -7.38
CA LYS A 98 13.53 -7.97 -7.65
C LYS A 98 14.90 -8.49 -7.21
N THR A 99 14.91 -9.62 -6.55
CA THR A 99 16.12 -10.34 -6.18
C THR A 99 16.84 -10.87 -7.43
N PRO A 100 18.16 -11.14 -7.35
CA PRO A 100 18.89 -11.76 -8.46
C PRO A 100 18.25 -13.08 -8.94
N SER A 101 17.71 -13.88 -8.01
CA SER A 101 17.07 -15.16 -8.30
C SER A 101 15.76 -15.00 -9.09
N GLU A 102 14.91 -14.04 -8.70
CA GLU A 102 13.67 -13.74 -9.44
C GLU A 102 13.98 -13.24 -10.86
N ARG A 103 14.99 -12.36 -11.01
CA ARG A 103 15.44 -11.90 -12.32
C ARG A 103 15.94 -13.05 -13.18
N ARG A 104 16.73 -13.97 -12.60
CA ARG A 104 17.22 -15.17 -13.29
C ARG A 104 16.06 -16.06 -13.76
N ASN A 105 15.05 -16.27 -12.91
CA ASN A 105 13.88 -17.09 -13.24
C ASN A 105 13.03 -16.48 -14.35
N GLU A 106 12.89 -15.16 -14.43
CA GLU A 106 12.20 -14.49 -15.55
C GLU A 106 12.94 -14.68 -16.87
N ILE A 107 14.28 -14.57 -16.87
CA ILE A 107 15.09 -14.80 -18.06
C ILE A 107 14.88 -16.24 -18.56
N LEU A 108 14.88 -17.23 -17.65
CA LEU A 108 14.64 -18.64 -17.97
C LEU A 108 13.21 -18.92 -18.47
N LYS A 109 12.20 -18.20 -17.97
CA LYS A 109 10.82 -18.30 -18.46
C LYS A 109 10.67 -17.67 -19.85
N GLY A 110 11.36 -16.55 -20.09
CA GLY A 110 11.36 -15.85 -21.38
C GLY A 110 12.01 -16.65 -22.51
N THR A 111 13.07 -17.41 -22.23
CA THR A 111 13.70 -18.28 -23.23
C THR A 111 12.83 -19.48 -23.62
N LYS A 112 12.11 -20.08 -22.66
CA LYS A 112 11.16 -21.19 -22.94
C LYS A 112 9.96 -20.79 -23.79
N LYS A 113 9.52 -19.52 -23.71
CA LYS A 113 8.40 -18.98 -24.50
C LYS A 113 8.73 -18.72 -25.97
N LYS A 114 10.02 -18.68 -26.35
CA LYS A 114 10.48 -18.40 -27.72
C LYS A 114 10.73 -19.66 -28.58
N ILE A 115 10.48 -20.87 -28.05
CA ILE A 115 10.78 -22.14 -28.72
C ILE A 115 9.51 -22.80 -29.30
N TYR A 116 8.38 -22.09 -29.36
CA TYR A 116 7.16 -22.53 -30.03
C TYR A 116 6.73 -21.50 -31.08
#